data_AF-A0A0K9YT35-F1
#
_entry.id   AF-A0A0K9YT35-F1
#
_cell.length_a   1.000
_cell.length_b   1.000
_cell.length_c   1.000
_cell.angle_alpha   90.00
_cell.angle_beta   90.00
_cell.angle_gamma   90.00
#
_symmetry.space_group_name_H-M   'P 1'
#
loop_
_entity.id
_entity.type
_entity.pdbx_description
1 polymer ?
#
loop_
_entity_poly.entity_id
_entity_poly.type
_entity_poly.pdbx_seq_one_letter_code
_entity_poly.pdbx_strand_id
1 'polypeptide(L)'
;MNYVVRSGDTLNSIASRFGVPVQELIRVNNIAYPYYIYVGQNLFIPVATTPTPAPAGEVNRRLDRLERRVDALRDDYTRLSDRVDRLESRVTRLETRVTRLERLVIVPTPAPTQPPRPRPPGTTPPR
;
A
#
# COMPACT_ATOMS: atom_id res chain seq x y z
N MET A 1 3.00 -15.08 46.39
CA MET A 1 2.58 -16.50 46.35
C MET A 1 3.81 -17.33 46.00
N ASN A 2 4.01 -18.52 46.58
CA ASN A 2 5.14 -19.38 46.23
C ASN A 2 4.70 -20.46 45.23
N TYR A 3 5.50 -20.67 44.19
CA TYR A 3 5.27 -21.67 43.15
C TYR A 3 6.51 -22.53 42.94
N VAL A 4 6.32 -23.85 42.98
CA VAL A 4 7.38 -24.81 42.70
C VAL A 4 7.37 -25.14 41.21
N VAL A 5 8.48 -24.84 40.53
CA VAL A 5 8.67 -25.08 39.10
C VAL A 5 8.53 -26.57 38.78
N ARG A 6 7.74 -26.90 37.75
CA ARG A 6 7.51 -28.27 37.29
C ARG A 6 8.23 -28.53 35.97
N SER A 7 8.36 -29.81 35.62
CA SER A 7 8.91 -30.20 34.32
C SER A 7 8.07 -29.58 33.19
N GLY A 8 8.74 -28.93 32.23
CA GLY A 8 8.10 -28.20 31.13
C GLY A 8 7.72 -26.75 31.43
N ASP A 9 7.89 -26.27 32.66
CA ASP A 9 7.67 -24.86 32.98
C ASP A 9 8.80 -23.98 32.42
N THR A 10 8.42 -22.81 31.94
CA THR A 10 9.32 -21.74 31.52
C THR A 10 8.93 -20.45 32.25
N LEU A 11 9.85 -19.49 32.34
CA LEU A 11 9.54 -18.17 32.90
C LEU A 11 8.32 -17.54 32.21
N ASN A 12 8.19 -17.70 30.88
CA ASN A 12 7.06 -17.22 30.08
C ASN A 12 5.74 -17.92 30.42
N SER A 13 5.75 -19.25 30.57
CA SER A 13 4.53 -20.01 30.87
C SER A 13 4.04 -19.74 32.29
N ILE A 14 4.95 -19.66 33.27
CA ILE A 14 4.63 -19.29 34.64
C ILE A 14 4.10 -17.85 34.69
N ALA A 15 4.82 -16.90 34.09
CA ALA A 15 4.42 -15.50 34.02
C ALA A 15 3.00 -15.33 33.46
N SER A 16 2.73 -15.94 32.30
CA SER A 16 1.42 -15.91 31.65
C SER A 16 0.32 -16.54 32.50
N ARG A 17 0.61 -17.69 33.15
CA ARG A 17 -0.34 -18.41 34.01
C ARG A 17 -0.80 -17.57 35.19
N PHE A 18 0.09 -16.76 35.76
CA PHE A 18 -0.20 -15.93 36.92
C PHE A 18 -0.45 -14.46 36.57
N GLY A 19 -0.45 -14.10 35.29
CA GLY A 19 -0.68 -12.73 34.82
C GLY A 19 0.41 -11.74 35.23
N VAL A 20 1.62 -12.20 35.50
CA VAL A 20 2.75 -11.37 35.95
C VAL A 20 3.72 -11.11 34.80
N PRO A 21 4.34 -9.92 34.68
CA PRO A 21 5.40 -9.71 33.70
C PRO A 21 6.60 -10.60 33.99
N VAL A 22 7.18 -11.21 32.95
CA VAL A 22 8.37 -12.07 33.06
C VAL A 22 9.53 -11.33 33.71
N GLN A 23 9.72 -10.07 33.34
CA GLN A 23 10.78 -9.22 33.88
C GLN A 23 10.60 -8.93 35.37
N GLU A 24 9.36 -8.82 35.82
CA GLU A 24 9.04 -8.67 37.24
C GLU A 24 9.31 -9.98 38.00
N LEU A 25 8.95 -11.13 37.41
CA LEU A 25 9.26 -12.45 37.96
C LEU A 25 10.77 -12.67 38.10
N ILE A 26 11.56 -12.28 37.09
CA ILE A 26 13.03 -12.34 37.10
C ILE A 26 13.59 -11.45 38.22
N ARG A 27 13.12 -10.20 38.30
CA ARG A 27 13.60 -9.21 39.27
C ARG A 27 13.37 -9.66 40.70
N VAL A 28 12.14 -10.11 41.01
CA VAL A 28 11.77 -10.48 42.39
C VAL A 28 12.45 -11.78 42.84
N ASN A 29 12.78 -12.67 41.91
CA ASN A 29 13.49 -13.92 42.20
C ASN A 29 15.02 -13.83 41.96
N ASN A 30 15.54 -12.64 41.66
CA ASN A 30 16.97 -12.39 41.36
C ASN A 30 17.57 -13.39 40.36
N ILE A 31 16.83 -13.72 39.29
CA ILE A 31 17.27 -14.70 38.31
C ILE A 31 18.30 -14.04 37.38
N ALA A 32 19.54 -14.48 37.46
CA ALA A 32 20.61 -13.96 36.62
C ALA A 32 20.54 -14.50 35.19
N TYR A 33 21.12 -13.75 34.25
CA TYR A 33 21.39 -14.25 32.89
C TYR A 33 22.20 -15.56 32.99
N PRO A 34 21.84 -16.64 32.27
CA PRO A 34 20.95 -16.71 31.11
C PRO A 34 19.46 -17.01 31.39
N TYR A 35 18.98 -16.72 32.60
CA TYR A 35 17.56 -16.84 33.01
C TYR A 35 17.03 -18.27 33.09
N TYR A 36 17.88 -19.21 33.53
CA TYR A 36 17.45 -20.58 33.77
C TYR A 36 16.62 -20.72 35.05
N ILE A 37 15.62 -21.58 34.97
CA ILE A 37 14.87 -22.09 36.11
C ILE A 37 14.95 -23.60 36.11
N TYR A 38 14.96 -24.20 37.30
CA TYR A 38 15.10 -25.64 37.48
C TYR A 38 13.83 -26.25 38.07
N VAL A 39 13.53 -27.47 37.69
CA VAL A 39 12.42 -28.23 38.27
C VAL A 39 12.65 -28.37 39.78
N GLY A 40 11.62 -28.08 40.59
CA GLY A 40 11.70 -28.06 42.04
C GLY A 40 12.13 -26.71 42.64
N GLN A 41 12.55 -25.74 41.82
CA GLN A 41 12.88 -24.41 42.29
C GLN A 41 11.63 -23.69 42.82
N ASN A 42 11.74 -23.07 43.97
CA ASN A 42 10.66 -22.26 44.54
C ASN A 42 10.78 -20.82 44.05
N LEU A 43 9.76 -20.35 43.34
CA LEU A 43 9.66 -18.99 42.83
C LEU A 43 8.61 -18.20 43.62
N PHE A 44 8.98 -17.01 44.05
CA PHE A 44 8.06 -16.02 44.56
C PHE A 44 7.37 -15.33 43.39
N ILE A 45 6.05 -15.53 43.29
CA ILE A 45 5.21 -14.90 42.30
C ILE A 45 4.57 -13.65 42.92
N PRO A 46 4.96 -12.44 42.47
CA PRO A 46 4.32 -11.19 42.88
C PRO A 46 2.96 -11.10 42.17
N VAL A 47 1.91 -11.62 42.80
CA VAL A 47 0.53 -11.49 42.29
C VAL A 47 0.08 -10.05 42.53
N ALA A 48 0.57 -9.13 41.69
CA ALA A 48 0.00 -7.81 41.60
C ALA A 48 -1.34 -7.97 40.86
N THR A 49 -2.45 -7.73 41.55
CA THR A 49 -3.82 -7.74 40.98
C THR A 49 -4.05 -6.64 39.93
N THR A 50 -3.01 -5.93 39.53
CA THR A 50 -3.05 -5.01 38.41
C THR A 50 -2.39 -5.70 37.22
N PRO A 51 -3.13 -6.04 36.15
CA PRO A 51 -2.47 -6.36 34.89
C PRO A 51 -1.55 -5.18 34.60
N THR A 52 -0.23 -5.40 34.59
CA THR A 52 0.68 -4.35 34.13
C THR A 52 0.32 -4.17 32.67
N PRO A 53 -0.36 -3.08 32.29
CA PRO A 53 -0.68 -2.88 30.90
C PRO A 53 0.66 -2.55 30.24
N ALA A 54 1.22 -3.48 29.47
CA ALA A 54 1.95 -3.02 28.29
C ALA A 54 0.97 -2.09 27.57
N PRO A 55 1.33 -0.82 27.29
CA PRO A 55 0.40 0.27 27.42
C PRO A 55 -0.65 0.14 26.32
N ALA A 56 -1.82 -0.40 26.63
CA ALA A 56 -2.91 -0.52 25.67
C ALA A 56 -3.22 0.86 25.05
N GLY A 57 -3.03 1.93 25.83
CA GLY A 57 -3.09 3.30 25.34
C GLY A 57 -1.99 3.70 24.35
N GLU A 58 -0.79 3.12 24.40
CA GLU A 58 0.29 3.35 23.42
C GLU A 58 -0.04 2.69 22.08
N VAL A 59 -0.53 1.45 22.10
CA VAL A 59 -0.96 0.73 20.89
C VAL A 59 -2.13 1.47 20.24
N ASN A 60 -3.12 1.91 21.04
CA ASN A 60 -4.24 2.70 20.54
C ASN A 60 -3.78 4.03 19.94
N ARG A 61 -2.87 4.77 20.61
CA ARG A 61 -2.31 6.01 20.04
C ARG A 61 -1.52 5.80 18.76
N ARG A 62 -0.83 4.66 18.63
CA ARG A 62 -0.12 4.28 17.39
C ARG A 62 -1.12 3.97 16.30
N LEU A 63 -2.21 3.28 16.62
CA LEU A 63 -3.30 3.00 15.70
C LEU A 63 -3.95 4.31 15.22
N ASP A 64 -4.33 5.21 16.14
CA ASP A 64 -4.91 6.54 15.83
C ASP A 64 -3.98 7.38 14.93
N ARG A 65 -2.66 7.20 15.07
CA ARG A 65 -1.67 7.90 14.24
C ARG A 65 -1.55 7.26 12.86
N LEU A 66 -1.64 5.93 12.78
CA LEU A 66 -1.61 5.21 11.51
C LEU A 66 -2.87 5.51 10.69
N GLU A 67 -4.05 5.46 11.31
CA GLU A 67 -5.33 5.75 10.66
C GLU A 67 -5.31 7.14 10.02
N ARG A 68 -4.92 8.18 10.77
CA ARG A 68 -4.80 9.55 10.23
C ARG A 68 -3.83 9.65 9.06
N ARG A 69 -2.74 8.88 9.07
CA ARG A 69 -1.78 8.86 7.94
C ARG A 69 -2.36 8.16 6.73
N VAL A 70 -3.14 7.10 6.93
CA VAL A 70 -3.82 6.38 5.86
C VAL A 70 -4.87 7.28 5.20
N ASP A 71 -5.65 8.02 6.00
CA ASP A 71 -6.63 8.97 5.47
C ASP A 71 -5.96 10.09 4.65
N ALA A 72 -4.90 10.69 5.19
CA ALA A 72 -4.13 11.70 4.46
C ALA A 72 -3.56 11.16 3.14
N LEU A 73 -3.03 9.92 3.16
CA LEU A 73 -2.50 9.28 1.96
C LEU A 73 -3.59 9.01 0.91
N ARG A 74 -4.80 8.66 1.37
CA ARG A 74 -5.95 8.49 0.49
C ARG A 74 -6.35 9.80 -0.19
N ASP A 75 -6.38 10.90 0.55
CA ASP A 75 -6.68 12.22 0.00
C ASP A 75 -5.63 12.66 -1.05
N ASP A 76 -4.36 12.43 -0.73
CA ASP A 76 -3.26 12.72 -1.66
C ASP A 76 -3.33 11.86 -2.92
N TYR A 77 -3.72 10.58 -2.79
CA TYR A 77 -3.94 9.70 -3.93
C TYR A 77 -5.08 10.22 -4.83
N THR A 78 -6.21 10.65 -4.26
CA THR A 78 -7.32 11.23 -5.03
C THR A 78 -6.87 12.47 -5.81
N ARG A 79 -6.13 13.39 -5.16
CA ARG A 79 -5.60 14.59 -5.83
C ARG A 79 -4.63 14.24 -6.96
N LEU A 80 -3.83 13.19 -6.77
CA LEU A 80 -2.90 12.74 -7.79
C LEU A 80 -3.67 12.15 -8.99
N SER A 81 -4.71 11.37 -8.74
CA SER A 81 -5.60 10.84 -9.77
C SER A 81 -6.21 11.98 -10.61
N ASP A 82 -6.78 12.99 -9.97
CA ASP A 82 -7.36 14.15 -10.67
C ASP A 82 -6.33 14.90 -11.53
N ARG A 83 -5.06 14.93 -11.08
CA ARG A 83 -3.98 15.54 -11.86
C ARG A 83 -3.63 14.71 -13.08
N VAL A 84 -3.64 13.38 -12.96
CA VAL A 84 -3.42 12.46 -14.09
C VAL A 84 -4.52 12.64 -15.12
N ASP A 85 -5.79 12.65 -14.71
CA ASP A 85 -6.93 12.84 -15.64
C ASP A 85 -6.82 14.17 -16.42
N ARG A 86 -6.39 15.24 -15.73
CA ARG A 86 -6.12 16.53 -16.38
C ARG A 86 -4.95 16.47 -17.37
N LEU A 87 -3.90 15.71 -17.05
CA LEU A 87 -2.76 15.52 -17.94
C LEU A 87 -3.15 14.70 -19.16
N GLU A 88 -3.89 13.61 -18.98
CA GLU A 88 -4.43 12.79 -20.06
C GLU A 88 -5.28 13.64 -21.01
N SER A 89 -6.20 14.45 -20.47
CA SER A 89 -7.00 15.39 -21.27
C SER A 89 -6.15 16.43 -22.03
N ARG A 90 -4.97 16.80 -21.51
CA ARG A 90 -4.04 17.69 -22.21
C ARG A 90 -3.32 16.95 -23.33
N VAL A 91 -2.90 15.70 -23.08
CA VAL A 91 -2.26 14.84 -24.08
C VAL A 91 -3.21 14.60 -25.26
N THR A 92 -4.45 14.19 -25.01
CA THR A 92 -5.45 13.98 -26.08
C THR A 92 -5.64 15.23 -26.96
N ARG A 93 -5.64 16.42 -26.34
CA ARG A 93 -5.72 17.70 -27.08
C ARG A 93 -4.47 17.96 -27.92
N LEU A 94 -3.29 17.65 -27.41
CA LEU A 94 -2.04 17.79 -28.15
C LEU A 94 -1.97 16.80 -29.32
N GLU A 95 -2.35 15.54 -29.11
CA GLU A 95 -2.43 14.52 -30.15
C GLU A 95 -3.36 14.97 -31.29
N THR A 96 -4.56 15.45 -30.95
CA THR A 96 -5.50 16.00 -31.94
C THR A 96 -4.89 17.14 -32.75
N ARG A 97 -4.15 18.04 -32.08
CA ARG A 97 -3.47 19.16 -32.76
C ARG A 97 -2.37 18.67 -33.68
N VAL A 98 -1.58 17.69 -33.26
CA VAL A 98 -0.52 17.09 -34.08
C VAL A 98 -1.12 16.44 -35.33
N THR A 99 -2.14 15.60 -35.19
CA THR A 99 -2.83 14.97 -36.34
C THR A 99 -3.36 16.00 -37.33
N ARG A 100 -3.89 17.14 -36.85
CA ARG A 100 -4.36 18.22 -37.72
C ARG A 100 -3.21 18.91 -38.45
N LEU A 101 -2.09 19.16 -37.77
CA LEU A 101 -0.90 19.76 -38.38
C LEU A 101 -0.28 18.83 -39.42
N GLU A 102 -0.19 17.54 -39.15
CA GLU A 102 0.28 16.53 -40.11
C GLU A 102 -0.56 16.55 -41.40
N ARG A 103 -1.89 16.66 -41.28
CA ARG A 103 -2.78 16.79 -42.45
C ARG A 103 -2.58 18.08 -43.25
N LEU A 104 -2.12 19.16 -42.63
CA LEU A 104 -1.88 20.44 -43.31
C LEU A 104 -0.53 20.47 -44.04
N VAL A 105 0.45 19.70 -43.57
CA VAL A 105 1.79 19.62 -44.19
C VAL A 105 1.79 18.75 -45.45
N ILE A 106 0.85 17.80 -45.56
CA ILE A 106 0.64 17.02 -46.80
C ILE A 106 -0.32 17.80 -47.70
N VAL A 107 0.22 18.70 -48.53
CA VAL A 107 -0.53 19.28 -49.65
C VAL A 107 -0.86 18.11 -50.61
N PRO A 108 -2.12 17.82 -50.95
CA PRO A 108 -2.39 16.84 -51.98
C PRO A 108 -1.75 17.32 -53.28
N THR A 109 -0.80 16.55 -53.81
CA THR A 109 -0.21 16.80 -55.12
C THR A 109 -1.36 16.98 -56.11
N PRO A 110 -1.46 18.09 -56.87
CA PRO A 110 -2.51 18.24 -57.85
C PRO A 110 -2.45 17.04 -58.80
N ALA A 111 -3.60 16.36 -58.97
CA ALA A 111 -3.68 15.23 -59.88
C ALA A 111 -3.13 15.65 -61.26
N PRO A 112 -2.34 14.80 -61.94
CA PRO A 112 -1.84 15.14 -63.27
C PRO A 112 -3.05 15.48 -64.15
N THR A 113 -3.01 16.65 -64.79
CA THR A 113 -4.05 17.09 -65.72
C THR A 113 -4.26 15.99 -66.75
N GLN A 114 -5.39 15.29 -66.68
CA GLN A 114 -5.72 14.24 -67.64
C GLN A 114 -5.75 14.89 -69.04
N PRO A 115 -5.01 14.38 -70.03
CA PRO A 115 -5.08 14.93 -71.39
C PRO A 115 -6.53 14.87 -71.90
N PRO A 116 -6.96 15.82 -72.74
CA PRO A 116 -8.34 15.87 -73.21
C PRO A 116 -8.71 14.54 -73.86
N ARG A 117 -9.84 13.95 -73.44
CA ARG A 117 -10.34 12.70 -74.03
C ARG A 117 -10.52 12.90 -75.55
N PRO A 118 -10.07 11.94 -76.38
CA PRO A 118 -10.33 12.00 -77.82
C PRO A 118 -11.84 12.05 -78.06
N ARG A 119 -12.26 12.87 -79.03
CA ARG A 119 -13.68 13.00 -79.40
C ARG A 119 -14.22 11.62 -79.80
N PRO A 120 -15.44 11.25 -79.36
CA PRO A 120 -16.05 10.00 -79.79
C PRO A 120 -16.21 9.99 -81.32
N PRO A 121 -16.06 8.84 -81.99
CA PRO A 121 -16.27 8.74 -83.42
C PRO A 121 -17.70 9.20 -83.75
N GLY A 122 -17.82 10.12 -84.70
CA GLY A 122 -19.11 10.64 -85.14
C GLY A 122 -19.97 9.50 -85.67
N THR A 123 -21.16 9.34 -85.10
CA THR A 123 -22.19 8.47 -85.64
C THR A 123 -22.69 9.06 -86.94
N THR A 124 -22.33 8.44 -88.07
CA THR A 124 -22.95 8.72 -89.36
C THR A 124 -24.44 8.35 -89.27
N PRO A 125 -25.38 9.27 -89.58
CA PRO A 125 -26.80 8.96 -89.57
C PRO A 125 -27.15 8.00 -90.73
N PRO A 126 -28.06 7.03 -90.54
CA PRO A 126 -28.51 6.15 -91.61
C PRO A 126 -29.38 6.89 -92.64
N ARG A 127 -29.32 6.42 -93.88
CA ARG A 127 -29.92 6.98 -95.09
C ARG A 127 -31.39 6.59 -95.23
#